data_AF-A0AAV1QFF1-F1
#
_entry.id   AF-A0AAV1QFF1-F1
#
_cell.length_a   1.000
_cell.length_b   1.000
_cell.length_c   1.000
_cell.angle_alpha   90.00
_cell.angle_beta   90.00
_cell.angle_gamma   90.00
#
_symmetry.space_group_name_H-M   'P 1'
#
loop_
_entity.id
_entity.type
_entity.pdbx_description
1 polymer ?
#
loop_
_entity_poly.entity_id
_entity_poly.type
_entity_poly.pdbx_seq_one_letter_code
_entity_poly.pdbx_strand_id
1 'polypeptide(L)' 'TQAGLPAGSSDVCFFCKQRVYVMERLSAEGLFFHRSCFQCESCSSSLRLAEYAYHGPS' A
#
# COMPACT_ATOMS: atom_id res chain seq x y z
N THR A 1 -9.37 7.36 34.28
CA THR A 1 -8.41 6.58 33.46
C THR A 1 -9.18 5.37 32.99
N GLN A 2 -9.45 5.15 31.71
CA GLN A 2 -8.48 4.83 30.67
C GLN A 2 -9.08 5.22 29.31
N ALA A 3 -8.36 6.03 28.55
CA ALA A 3 -8.63 6.20 27.13
C ALA A 3 -8.26 4.89 26.45
N GLY A 4 -9.26 4.08 26.11
CA GLY A 4 -9.11 2.94 25.21
C GLY A 4 -8.77 3.47 23.82
N LEU A 5 -7.49 3.75 23.58
CA LEU A 5 -6.93 3.93 22.25
C LEU A 5 -7.40 2.72 21.41
N PRO A 6 -7.97 2.92 20.21
CA PRO A 6 -8.23 1.80 19.34
C PRO A 6 -6.86 1.16 19.04
N ALA A 7 -6.61 0.02 19.66
CA ALA A 7 -5.64 -0.97 19.23
C ALA A 7 -6.15 -1.58 17.91
N GLY A 8 -6.33 -0.73 16.90
CA GLY A 8 -6.66 -1.08 15.54
C GLY A 8 -5.50 -0.62 14.70
N SER A 9 -4.45 -1.44 14.75
CA SER A 9 -3.27 -1.51 13.89
C SER A 9 -3.17 -0.45 12.79
N SER A 10 -1.98 0.16 12.73
CA SER A 10 -1.51 1.25 11.86
C SER A 10 -1.72 1.08 10.34
N ASP A 11 -2.57 0.18 9.88
CA ASP A 11 -2.90 -0.10 8.49
C ASP A 11 -3.80 0.97 7.86
N VAL A 12 -3.42 2.25 7.93
CA VAL A 12 -4.15 3.34 7.28
C VAL A 12 -3.26 4.01 6.25
N CYS A 13 -3.78 4.23 5.06
CA CYS A 13 -3.03 4.81 3.96
C CYS A 13 -2.75 6.27 4.27
N PHE A 14 -1.49 6.68 4.11
CA PHE A 14 -1.10 8.05 4.31
C PHE A 14 -1.77 9.02 3.31
N PHE A 15 -2.01 8.59 2.07
CA PHE A 15 -2.64 9.41 1.02
C PHE A 15 -4.16 9.57 1.21
N CYS A 16 -4.92 8.47 1.15
CA CYS A 16 -6.38 8.52 1.17
C CYS A 16 -6.98 8.45 2.58
N LYS A 17 -6.16 8.22 3.62
CA LYS A 17 -6.58 8.07 5.02
C LYS A 17 -7.58 6.93 5.26
N GLN A 18 -7.66 5.97 4.34
CA GLN A 18 -8.50 4.79 4.45
C GLN A 18 -7.70 3.57 4.89
N ARG A 19 -8.39 2.55 5.40
CA ARG A 19 -7.77 1.29 5.83
C ARG A 19 -7.11 0.56 4.66
N VAL A 20 -5.89 0.08 4.87
CA VAL A 20 -5.08 -0.67 3.92
C VAL A 20 -5.16 -2.14 4.28
N TYR A 21 -5.69 -2.95 3.37
CA TYR A 21 -5.72 -4.39 3.57
C TYR A 21 -4.35 -4.99 3.29
N VAL A 22 -4.03 -6.11 3.94
CA VAL A 22 -2.72 -6.78 3.84
C VAL A 22 -2.29 -7.03 2.38
N MET A 23 -3.22 -7.42 1.50
CA MET A 23 -2.93 -7.65 0.07
C MET A 23 -2.53 -6.38 -0.71
N GLU A 24 -2.94 -5.22 -0.23
CA GLU A 24 -2.65 -3.91 -0.83
C GLU A 24 -1.66 -3.08 -0.01
N ARG A 25 -1.13 -3.65 1.07
CA ARG A 25 -0.27 -2.93 2.02
C ARG A 25 1.13 -2.77 1.48
N LEU A 26 1.50 -1.52 1.25
CA LEU A 26 2.87 -1.08 1.04
C LEU A 26 3.36 -0.31 2.26
N SER A 27 4.63 -0.48 2.61
CA SER A 27 5.28 0.28 3.68
C SER A 27 6.49 1.04 3.15
N ALA A 28 6.56 2.35 3.41
CA ALA A 28 7.71 3.19 3.08
C ALA A 28 7.91 4.22 4.19
N GLU A 29 9.17 4.44 4.61
CA GLU A 29 9.52 5.42 5.66
C GLU A 29 8.72 5.25 6.97
N GLY A 30 8.31 4.02 7.30
CA GLY A 30 7.48 3.71 8.46
C GLY A 30 5.98 4.02 8.31
N LEU A 31 5.54 4.47 7.14
CA LEU A 31 4.15 4.76 6.78
C LEU A 31 3.55 3.65 5.91
N PHE A 32 2.22 3.60 5.84
CA PHE A 32 1.48 2.62 5.03
C PHE A 32 0.72 3.26 3.88
N PHE A 33 0.61 2.52 2.78
CA PHE A 33 0.00 2.99 1.53
C PHE A 33 -0.75 1.84 0.85
N HIS A 34 -1.84 2.16 0.14
CA HIS A 34 -2.39 1.23 -0.84
C HIS A 34 -1.48 1.13 -2.06
N ARG A 35 -1.40 -0.05 -2.67
CA ARG A 35 -0.74 -0.26 -3.97
C ARG A 35 -1.23 0.73 -5.05
N SER A 36 -2.53 0.98 -5.07
CA SER A 36 -3.17 1.93 -5.98
C SER A 36 -2.94 3.40 -5.60
N CYS A 37 -2.59 3.70 -4.35
CA CYS A 37 -2.24 5.05 -3.92
C CYS A 37 -0.74 5.34 -4.08
N PHE A 38 0.10 4.31 -4.20
CA PHE A 38 1.54 4.42 -4.35
C PHE A 38 1.95 4.31 -5.83
N GLN A 39 1.57 5.31 -6.60
CA GLN A 39 1.80 5.38 -8.05
C GLN A 39 2.52 6.67 -8.42
N CYS A 40 3.35 6.62 -9.46
CA CYS A 40 4.12 7.78 -9.90
C CYS A 40 3.19 8.82 -10.51
N GLU A 41 3.19 10.06 -10.00
CA GLU A 41 2.37 11.14 -10.55
C GLU A 41 2.75 11.49 -12.00
N SER A 42 4.03 11.36 -12.36
CA SER A 42 4.52 11.71 -13.69
C SER A 42 4.20 10.66 -14.75
N CYS A 43 4.18 9.39 -14.38
CA CYS A 43 3.98 8.28 -15.33
C CYS A 43 2.61 7.61 -15.18
N SER A 44 1.88 7.89 -14.10
CA SER A 44 0.66 7.18 -13.65
C SER A 44 0.80 5.66 -13.55
N SER A 45 2.02 5.12 -13.69
CA SER A 45 2.29 3.71 -13.54
C SER A 45 2.26 3.35 -12.07
N SER A 46 1.45 2.35 -11.71
CA SER A 46 1.57 1.69 -10.41
C SER A 46 2.99 1.15 -10.28
N LEU A 47 3.71 1.56 -9.23
CA LEU A 47 5.02 1.00 -8.85
C LEU A 47 4.80 -0.44 -8.36
N ARG A 48 4.33 -1.32 -9.25
CA ARG A 48 4.27 -2.74 -9.00
C ARG A 48 5.72 -3.22 -9.03
N LEU A 49 6.11 -3.95 -7.99
CA LEU A 49 7.05 -5.04 -8.18
C LEU A 49 6.33 -5.99 -9.15
N ALA A 50 6.53 -5.78 -10.45
CA ALA A 50 5.84 -6.52 -11.48
C ALA A 50 6.12 -8.00 -11.23
N GLU A 51 5.07 -8.75 -10.96
CA GLU A 51 5.11 -10.20 -10.98
C GLU A 51 5.74 -10.58 -12.32
N TYR A 52 6.89 -11.24 -12.26
CA TYR A 52 7.62 -11.68 -13.43
C TYR A 52 6.69 -12.66 -14.18
N ALA A 53 6.03 -12.20 -15.24
CA ALA A 53 5.40 -13.11 -16.17
C ALA A 53 6.48 -13.54 -17.17
N TYR A 54 7.07 -14.71 -16.93
CA TYR A 54 7.88 -15.37 -17.96
C TYR A 54 6.94 -15.76 -19.10
N HIS A 55 6.81 -14.89 -20.10
CA HIS A 55 6.31 -15.27 -21.41
C HIS A 55 7.36 -16.20 -22.03
N GLY A 56 7.22 -17.49 -21.75
CA GLY A 56 8.00 -18.51 -22.44
C GLY A 56 7.65 -18.46 -23.93
N PRO A 57 8.64 -18.54 -24.83
CA PRO A 57 8.37 -18.64 -26.24
C PRO A 57 7.58 -19.93 -26.49
N SER A 58 6.38 -19.80 -27.04
CA SER A 58 5.60 -20.88 -27.64
C SER A 58 6.26 -21.35 -28.93
#